data_AF-A0A358JS95-F1
#
_entry.id   AF-A0A358JS95-F1
#
_cell.length_a   1.000
_cell.length_b   1.000
_cell.length_c   1.000
_cell.angle_alpha   90.00
_cell.angle_beta   90.00
_cell.angle_gamma   90.00
#
_symmetry.space_group_name_H-M   'P 1'
#
loop_
_entity.id
_entity.type
_entity.pdbx_description
1 polymer ?
#
loop_
_entity_poly.entity_id
_entity_poly.type
_entity_poly.pdbx_seq_one_letter_code
_entity_poly.pdbx_strand_id
1 'polypeptide(L)'
;MNNNGFLLFDSMLALLIFTFIVLLLPGIFYISSTDQLSLEQLKVYRELYILSTWYDEPSDYIKAAEKIFDKAGIPCDERLTKICG
;
A
#
# COMPACT_ATOMS: atom_id res chain seq x y z
N MET A 1 -28.93 12.45 -45.26
CA MET A 1 -28.36 12.77 -43.93
C MET A 1 -28.23 11.44 -43.17
N ASN A 2 -27.05 10.83 -43.20
CA ASN A 2 -26.83 9.46 -42.71
C ASN A 2 -26.44 9.48 -41.24
N ASN A 3 -27.41 9.77 -40.35
CA ASN A 3 -27.19 9.89 -38.90
C ASN A 3 -26.67 8.61 -38.23
N ASN A 4 -26.84 7.45 -38.87
CA ASN A 4 -26.45 6.16 -38.31
C ASN A 4 -24.93 5.97 -38.26
N GLY A 5 -24.17 6.58 -39.17
CA GLY A 5 -22.71 6.50 -39.15
C GLY A 5 -22.10 7.25 -37.97
N PHE A 6 -22.62 8.46 -37.69
CA PHE A 6 -22.15 9.29 -36.57
C PHE A 6 -22.40 8.64 -35.20
N LEU A 7 -23.59 8.08 -35.01
CA LEU A 7 -23.95 7.32 -33.80
C LEU A 7 -23.09 6.07 -33.59
N LEU A 8 -22.70 5.39 -34.68
CA LEU A 8 -21.86 4.19 -34.60
C LEU A 8 -20.43 4.52 -34.17
N PHE A 9 -19.83 5.57 -34.73
CA PHE A 9 -18.49 6.03 -34.33
C PHE A 9 -18.46 6.48 -32.87
N ASP A 10 -19.47 7.23 -32.44
CA ASP A 10 -19.56 7.71 -31.05
C ASP A 10 -19.73 6.53 -30.06
N SER A 11 -20.56 5.55 -30.44
CA SER A 11 -20.72 4.31 -29.67
C SER A 11 -19.43 3.50 -29.60
N MET A 12 -18.68 3.38 -30.69
CA MET A 12 -17.39 2.67 -30.71
C MET A 12 -16.32 3.38 -29.88
N LEU A 13 -16.28 4.72 -29.95
CA LEU A 13 -15.37 5.53 -29.14
C LEU A 13 -15.69 5.38 -27.65
N ALA A 14 -16.97 5.45 -27.28
CA ALA A 14 -17.42 5.24 -25.90
C ALA A 14 -17.04 3.84 -25.39
N LEU A 15 -17.17 2.81 -26.22
CA LEU A 15 -16.83 1.44 -25.86
C LEU A 15 -15.31 1.29 -25.65
N LEU A 16 -14.49 1.89 -26.52
CA LEU A 16 -13.03 1.93 -26.36
C LEU A 16 -12.63 2.64 -25.07
N ILE A 17 -13.16 3.83 -24.81
CA ILE A 17 -12.87 4.58 -23.58
C ILE A 17 -13.26 3.75 -22.35
N PHE A 18 -14.43 3.14 -22.37
CA PHE A 18 -14.90 2.30 -21.27
C PHE A 18 -13.98 1.10 -21.04
N THR A 19 -13.54 0.41 -22.10
CA THR A 19 -12.59 -0.70 -21.96
C THR A 19 -11.26 -0.25 -21.37
N PHE A 20 -10.73 0.91 -21.76
CA PHE A 20 -9.51 1.44 -21.16
C PHE A 20 -9.68 1.74 -19.67
N ILE A 21 -10.81 2.34 -19.28
CA ILE A 21 -11.12 2.60 -17.87
C ILE A 21 -11.16 1.29 -17.08
N VAL A 22 -11.87 0.27 -17.59
CA VAL A 22 -11.98 -1.04 -16.92
C VAL A 22 -10.62 -1.72 -16.79
N LEU A 23 -9.77 -1.63 -17.81
CA LEU A 23 -8.41 -2.18 -17.77
C LEU A 23 -7.50 -1.45 -16.76
N LEU A 24 -7.76 -0.17 -16.48
CA LEU A 24 -6.99 0.60 -15.50
C LEU A 24 -7.44 0.37 -14.05
N LEU A 25 -8.67 -0.10 -13.82
CA LEU A 25 -9.21 -0.32 -12.46
C LEU A 25 -8.29 -1.18 -11.57
N PRO A 26 -7.77 -2.35 -12.00
CA PRO A 26 -6.88 -3.15 -11.17
C PRO A 26 -5.61 -2.41 -10.75
N GLY A 27 -5.05 -1.58 -11.64
CA GLY A 27 -3.88 -0.75 -11.34
C GLY A 27 -4.17 0.29 -10.27
N ILE A 28 -5.33 0.94 -10.32
CA ILE A 28 -5.76 1.89 -9.29
C ILE A 28 -5.95 1.19 -7.94
N PHE A 29 -6.60 0.02 -7.92
CA PHE A 29 -6.76 -0.76 -6.69
C PHE A 29 -5.40 -1.18 -6.09
N TYR A 30 -4.47 -1.63 -6.93
CA TYR A 30 -3.13 -2.01 -6.49
C TYR A 30 -2.33 -0.83 -5.92
N ILE A 31 -2.39 0.34 -6.56
CA ILE A 31 -1.74 1.55 -6.04
C ILE A 31 -2.36 1.94 -4.70
N SER A 32 -3.69 1.91 -4.60
CA SER A 32 -4.40 2.28 -3.37
C SER A 32 -4.08 1.35 -2.21
N SER A 33 -3.98 0.03 -2.42
CA SER A 33 -3.61 -0.91 -1.36
C SER A 33 -2.15 -0.76 -0.95
N THR A 34 -1.27 -0.50 -1.92
CA THR A 34 0.17 -0.28 -1.65
C THR A 34 0.40 1.01 -0.87
N ASP A 35 -0.34 2.07 -1.15
CA ASP A 35 -0.26 3.34 -0.42
C ASP A 35 -0.69 3.17 1.05
N GLN A 36 -1.77 2.42 1.29
CA GLN A 36 -2.22 2.09 2.65
C GLN A 36 -1.16 1.31 3.44
N LEU A 37 -0.60 0.26 2.84
CA LEU A 37 0.48 -0.54 3.43
C LEU A 37 1.73 0.31 3.72
N SER A 38 2.10 1.21 2.79
CA SER A 38 3.25 2.10 2.95
C SER A 38 3.05 3.07 4.12
N LEU A 39 1.82 3.55 4.31
CA LEU A 39 1.49 4.48 5.39
C LEU A 39 1.46 3.80 6.76
N GLU A 40 1.02 2.54 6.84
CA GLU A 40 1.12 1.70 8.03
C GLU A 40 2.57 1.38 8.38
N GLN A 41 3.38 1.00 7.39
CA GLN A 41 4.82 0.80 7.54
C GLN A 41 5.52 2.05 8.11
N LEU A 42 5.23 3.22 7.54
CA LEU A 42 5.81 4.48 8.00
C LEU A 42 5.46 4.80 9.46
N LYS A 43 4.21 4.52 9.88
CA LYS A 43 3.78 4.72 11.28
C LYS A 43 4.57 3.83 12.24
N VAL A 44 4.72 2.54 11.90
CA VAL A 44 5.44 1.60 12.77
C VAL A 44 6.92 1.91 12.83
N TYR A 45 7.56 2.26 11.71
CA TYR A 45 8.96 2.70 11.74
C TYR A 45 9.17 3.95 12.59
N ARG A 46 8.22 4.89 12.54
CA ARG A 46 8.26 6.06 13.41
C ARG A 46 8.13 5.67 14.89
N GLU A 47 7.22 4.77 15.23
CA GLU A 47 7.06 4.29 16.60
C GLU A 47 8.30 3.58 17.12
N LEU A 48 8.90 2.70 16.30
CA LEU A 48 10.18 2.04 16.62
C LEU A 48 11.31 3.06 16.85
N TYR A 49 11.39 4.09 16.02
CA TYR A 49 12.38 5.16 16.20
C TYR A 49 12.18 5.92 17.52
N ILE A 50 10.95 6.29 17.86
CA ILE A 50 10.65 6.96 19.13
C ILE A 50 11.00 6.04 20.30
N LEU A 51 10.60 4.76 20.22
CA LEU A 51 10.87 3.76 21.24
C LEU A 51 12.38 3.59 21.50
N SER A 52 13.20 3.70 20.45
CA SER A 52 14.66 3.60 20.59
C SER A 52 15.28 4.67 21.48
N THR A 53 14.58 5.79 21.71
CA THR A 53 15.03 6.86 22.62
C THR A 53 14.65 6.62 24.08
N TRP A 54 13.83 5.61 24.36
CA TRP A 54 13.29 5.36 25.71
C TRP A 54 14.04 4.25 26.46
N TYR A 55 14.92 3.52 25.77
CA TYR A 55 15.64 2.38 26.33
C TYR A 55 17.14 2.54 26.11
N ASP A 56 17.91 2.47 27.19
CA ASP A 56 19.38 2.51 27.13
C ASP A 56 19.97 1.15 26.76
N GLU A 57 19.30 0.06 27.15
CA GLU A 57 19.71 -1.31 26.79
C GLU A 57 19.06 -1.80 25.49
N PRO A 58 19.85 -2.29 24.51
CA PRO A 58 19.32 -2.84 23.27
C PRO A 58 18.37 -4.03 23.46
N SER A 59 18.57 -4.84 24.50
CA SER A 59 17.75 -6.00 24.85
C SER A 59 16.30 -5.63 25.18
N ASP A 60 16.12 -4.56 25.94
CA ASP A 60 14.80 -4.09 26.37
C ASP A 60 14.07 -3.39 25.23
N TYR A 61 14.81 -2.65 24.40
CA TYR A 61 14.30 -2.10 23.15
C TYR A 61 13.77 -3.21 22.22
N ILE A 62 14.56 -4.27 21.99
CA ILE A 62 14.18 -5.36 21.07
C ILE A 62 12.88 -6.03 21.52
N LYS A 63 12.73 -6.35 22.81
CA LYS A 63 11.51 -6.97 23.35
C LYS A 63 10.28 -6.07 23.24
N ALA A 64 10.46 -4.76 23.39
CA ALA A 64 9.38 -3.80 23.25
C ALA A 64 9.00 -3.58 21.79
N ALA A 65 9.99 -3.54 20.89
CA ALA A 65 9.82 -3.44 19.44
C ALA A 65 9.08 -4.65 18.85
N GLU A 66 9.42 -5.87 19.30
CA GLU A 66 8.78 -7.12 18.86
C GLU A 66 7.25 -7.10 19.11
N LYS A 67 6.82 -6.64 20.28
CA LYS A 67 5.38 -6.50 20.61
C LYS A 67 4.63 -5.48 19.75
N ILE A 68 5.31 -4.45 19.27
CA ILE A 68 4.73 -3.44 18.38
C ILE A 68 4.64 -4.01 16.96
N PHE A 69 5.69 -4.71 16.53
CA PHE A 69 5.77 -5.31 15.20
C PHE A 69 4.73 -6.42 15.01
N ASP A 70 4.57 -7.34 15.97
CA ASP A 70 3.57 -8.41 15.95
C ASP A 70 2.13 -7.90 15.77
N LYS A 71 1.82 -6.76 16.40
CA LYS A 71 0.49 -6.15 16.32
C LYS A 71 0.24 -5.42 15.01
N ALA A 72 1.29 -5.05 14.30
CA ALA A 72 1.20 -4.22 13.12
C ALA A 72 0.84 -5.00 11.84
N GLY A 73 1.06 -6.32 11.81
CA GLY A 73 0.76 -7.14 10.63
C GLY A 73 1.57 -6.76 9.38
N ILE A 74 2.71 -6.09 9.57
CA ILE A 74 3.60 -5.64 8.49
C ILE A 74 4.53 -6.80 8.08
N PRO A 75 4.81 -7.01 6.78
CA PRO A 75 5.79 -7.98 6.34
C PRO A 75 7.17 -7.69 6.92
N CYS A 76 7.84 -8.74 7.43
CA CYS A 76 9.18 -8.59 7.98
C CYS A 76 10.21 -8.25 6.89
N ASP A 77 10.89 -7.12 7.06
CA ASP A 77 12.05 -6.71 6.27
C ASP A 77 13.31 -7.39 6.83
N GLU A 78 14.28 -7.74 5.96
CA GLU A 78 15.57 -8.33 6.34
C GLU A 78 16.28 -7.50 7.43
N ARG A 79 16.10 -6.17 7.40
CA ARG A 79 16.68 -5.23 8.37
C ARG A 79 16.07 -5.32 9.77
N LEU A 80 14.88 -5.90 9.90
CA LEU A 80 14.11 -6.00 11.14
C LEU A 80 14.05 -7.42 11.69
N THR A 81 14.81 -8.35 11.11
CA THR A 81 14.86 -9.77 11.52
C THR A 81 15.07 -10.00 13.02
N LYS A 82 15.68 -9.05 13.75
CA LYS A 82 15.86 -9.14 15.20
C LYS A 82 14.61 -8.81 16.04
N ILE A 83 13.61 -8.17 15.44
CA ILE A 83 12.37 -7.73 16.10
C ILE A 83 11.11 -8.35 15.48
N CYS A 84 11.24 -9.12 14.40
CA CYS A 84 10.09 -9.74 13.73
C CYS A 84 9.65 -11.08 14.33
N GLY A 85 10.37 -11.62 15.32
CA GLY A 85 10.16 -12.99 15.81
C GLY A 85 10.81 -14.05 14.91
#